data_AF-A0A657IW76-F1
#
_entry.id   AF-A0A657IW76-F1
#
_cell.length_a   1.000
_cell.length_b   1.000
_cell.length_c   1.000
_cell.angle_alpha   90.00
_cell.angle_beta   90.00
_cell.angle_gamma   90.00
#
_symmetry.space_group_name_H-M   'P 1'
#
loop_
_entity.id
_entity.type
_entity.pdbx_description
1 polymer ?
#
loop_
_entity_poly.entity_id
_entity_poly.type
_entity_poly.pdbx_seq_one_letter_code
_entity_poly.pdbx_strand_id
1 'polypeptide(L)'
;MRLPFVTKSLLAYRSARLPAARHKAREFGAEGAMFPWQSGSDGREETPVELYNPHSERWMPDNSWRQFHVGLAIAFNAWQYYQATRDDSWLSHEGAELMIEIARFFTSITTWDEQDQRYHIEGAMGPDEYHDGYPGSVNGGV
;
A
#
# COMPACT_ATOMS: atom_id res chain seq x y z
N MET A 1 22.33 5.20 -18.10
CA MET A 1 22.74 3.92 -17.48
C MET A 1 21.51 3.24 -16.89
N ARG A 2 21.37 1.92 -17.02
CA ARG A 2 20.39 1.13 -16.25
C ARG A 2 21.16 0.49 -15.09
N LEU A 3 20.71 0.68 -13.86
CA LEU A 3 21.39 0.18 -12.64
C LEU A 3 20.46 -0.77 -11.87
N PRO A 4 20.24 -2.01 -12.37
CA PRO A 4 19.25 -2.93 -11.77
C PRO A 4 19.52 -3.25 -10.30
N PHE A 5 20.80 -3.24 -9.87
CA PHE A 5 21.15 -3.46 -8.47
C PHE A 5 20.55 -2.42 -7.53
N VAL A 6 20.39 -1.16 -7.98
CA VAL A 6 19.75 -0.10 -7.16
C VAL A 6 18.28 -0.45 -6.95
N THR A 7 17.56 -0.84 -8.01
CA THR A 7 16.17 -1.30 -7.90
C THR A 7 16.07 -2.53 -7.01
N LYS A 8 16.98 -3.50 -7.14
CA LYS A 8 17.04 -4.68 -6.27
C LYS A 8 17.20 -4.28 -4.80
N SER A 9 18.08 -3.34 -4.49
CA SER A 9 18.27 -2.84 -3.12
C SER A 9 17.02 -2.12 -2.57
N LEU A 10 16.33 -1.33 -3.40
CA LEU A 10 15.07 -0.68 -2.99
C LEU A 10 13.94 -1.70 -2.75
N LEU A 11 13.88 -2.77 -3.55
CA LEU A 11 12.94 -3.87 -3.33
C LEU A 11 13.31 -4.71 -2.10
N ALA A 12 14.60 -4.96 -1.87
CA ALA A 12 15.09 -5.63 -0.67
C ALA A 12 14.71 -4.87 0.62
N TYR A 13 14.72 -3.53 0.59
CA TYR A 13 14.16 -2.73 1.68
C TYR A 13 12.68 -3.08 1.93
N ARG A 14 11.85 -3.16 0.89
CA ARG A 14 10.43 -3.54 1.04
C ARG A 14 10.26 -4.97 1.56
N SER A 15 11.00 -5.94 1.00
CA SER A 15 10.97 -7.33 1.46
C SER A 15 11.35 -7.45 2.94
N ALA A 16 12.37 -6.73 3.40
CA ALA A 16 12.78 -6.73 4.80
C ALA A 16 11.73 -6.13 5.76
N ARG A 17 10.74 -5.37 5.25
CA ARG A 17 9.63 -4.79 6.02
C ARG A 17 8.31 -5.55 5.84
N LEU A 18 8.33 -6.67 5.11
CA LEU A 18 7.15 -7.51 4.93
C LEU A 18 6.52 -7.98 6.26
N PRO A 19 7.28 -8.32 7.33
CA PRO A 19 6.70 -8.61 8.64
C PRO A 19 5.91 -7.44 9.25
N ALA A 20 6.41 -6.20 9.09
CA ALA A 20 5.74 -4.99 9.57
C ALA A 20 4.46 -4.69 8.77
N ALA A 21 4.51 -4.83 7.44
CA ALA A 21 3.33 -4.69 6.58
C ALA A 21 2.25 -5.73 6.89
N ARG A 22 2.65 -6.97 7.18
CA ARG A 22 1.74 -8.03 7.65
C ARG A 22 1.16 -7.72 9.03
N HIS A 23 1.94 -7.13 9.92
CA HIS A 23 1.45 -6.69 11.22
C HIS A 23 0.40 -5.59 11.09
N LYS A 24 0.68 -4.56 10.28
CA LYS A 24 -0.25 -3.49 9.97
C LYS A 24 -1.55 -4.02 9.36
N ALA A 25 -1.49 -4.98 8.43
CA ALA A 25 -2.68 -5.61 7.88
C ALA A 25 -3.54 -6.28 8.98
N ARG A 26 -2.90 -7.02 9.90
CA ARG A 26 -3.61 -7.64 11.04
C ARG A 26 -4.24 -6.61 11.98
N GLU A 27 -3.55 -5.51 12.26
CA GLU A 27 -4.10 -4.41 13.07
C GLU A 27 -5.30 -3.74 12.38
N PHE A 28 -5.27 -3.65 11.06
CA PHE A 28 -6.37 -3.18 10.23
C PHE A 28 -7.53 -4.20 10.12
N GLY A 29 -7.34 -5.45 10.57
CA GLY A 29 -8.33 -6.52 10.45
C GLY A 29 -8.34 -7.23 9.10
N ALA A 30 -7.25 -7.11 8.32
CA ALA A 30 -7.07 -7.71 7.00
C ALA A 30 -5.97 -8.79 7.01
N GLU A 31 -5.85 -9.50 5.88
CA GLU A 31 -4.79 -10.47 5.64
C GLU A 31 -3.68 -9.89 4.74
N GLY A 32 -2.62 -10.66 4.48
CA GLY A 32 -1.56 -10.26 3.55
C GLY A 32 -0.66 -9.14 4.10
N ALA A 33 -0.14 -8.30 3.21
CA ALA A 33 0.76 -7.21 3.52
C ALA A 33 0.18 -5.84 3.13
N MET A 34 -0.20 -5.07 4.14
CA MET A 34 -0.58 -3.67 4.02
C MET A 34 0.68 -2.81 4.23
N PHE A 35 1.34 -2.41 3.16
CA PHE A 35 2.47 -1.48 3.27
C PHE A 35 1.97 -0.10 3.73
N PRO A 36 2.70 0.59 4.63
CA PRO A 36 2.31 1.92 5.07
C PRO A 36 2.47 2.95 3.95
N TRP A 37 1.68 4.01 4.03
CA TRP A 37 1.80 5.13 3.09
C TRP A 37 3.16 5.82 3.24
N GLN A 38 3.57 6.10 4.48
CA GLN A 38 4.91 6.59 4.79
C GLN A 38 5.65 5.53 5.62
N SER A 39 6.84 5.15 5.16
CA SER A 39 7.64 4.09 5.78
C SER A 39 9.03 4.60 6.12
N GLY A 40 9.44 4.39 7.38
CA GLY A 40 10.74 4.79 7.89
C GLY A 40 11.74 3.65 7.99
N SER A 41 12.52 3.66 9.07
CA SER A 41 13.60 2.70 9.32
C SER A 41 13.09 1.30 9.68
N ASP A 42 11.99 1.15 10.40
CA ASP A 42 11.47 -0.12 10.92
C ASP A 42 10.29 -0.69 10.09
N GLY A 43 9.70 0.12 9.21
CA GLY A 43 8.59 -0.30 8.34
C GLY A 43 7.20 -0.06 8.89
N ARG A 44 7.05 0.57 10.07
CA ARG A 44 5.74 0.96 10.59
C ARG A 44 5.15 2.12 9.79
N GLU A 45 3.88 2.41 10.03
CA GLU A 45 3.24 3.62 9.52
C GLU A 45 3.82 4.86 10.19
N GLU A 46 4.34 5.76 9.36
CA GLU A 46 4.89 7.06 9.77
C GLU A 46 4.02 8.22 9.30
N THR A 47 2.91 7.94 8.60
CA THR A 47 1.95 9.00 8.23
C THR A 47 1.42 9.66 9.50
N PRO A 48 1.50 11.00 9.61
CA PRO A 48 0.91 11.72 10.73
C PRO A 48 -0.58 11.40 10.87
N VAL A 49 -1.11 11.54 12.09
CA VAL A 49 -2.56 11.41 12.32
C VAL A 49 -3.33 12.65 11.90
N GLU A 50 -2.65 13.80 11.84
CA GLU A 50 -3.21 15.09 11.46
C GLU A 50 -2.27 15.83 10.53
N LEU A 51 -2.85 16.59 9.60
CA LEU A 51 -2.16 17.52 8.73
C LEU A 51 -2.64 18.95 9.01
N TYR A 52 -1.74 19.91 8.96
CA TYR A 52 -2.08 21.32 9.10
C TYR A 52 -2.51 21.90 7.75
N ASN A 53 -3.75 22.39 7.66
CA ASN A 53 -4.24 23.09 6.48
C ASN A 53 -3.98 24.60 6.63
N PRO A 54 -3.08 25.19 5.82
CA PRO A 54 -2.74 26.61 5.93
C PRO A 54 -3.83 27.55 5.43
N HIS A 55 -4.80 27.06 4.65
CA HIS A 55 -5.91 27.89 4.17
C HIS A 55 -7.01 28.06 5.22
N SER A 56 -7.25 27.02 6.03
CA SER A 56 -8.23 27.06 7.11
C SER A 56 -7.61 27.33 8.48
N GLU A 57 -6.27 27.33 8.56
CA GLU A 57 -5.45 27.46 9.78
C GLU A 57 -5.78 26.40 10.85
N ARG A 58 -6.19 25.21 10.43
CA ARG A 58 -6.63 24.13 11.32
C ARG A 58 -5.85 22.85 11.08
N TRP A 59 -5.66 22.10 12.16
CA TRP A 59 -5.30 20.69 12.10
C TRP A 59 -6.53 19.89 11.66
N MET A 60 -6.34 18.99 10.71
CA MET A 60 -7.38 18.11 10.19
C MET A 60 -6.88 16.67 10.20
N PRO A 61 -7.75 15.66 10.32
CA PRO A 61 -7.35 14.26 10.17
C PRO A 61 -6.59 14.04 8.85
N ASP A 62 -5.48 13.31 8.91
CA ASP A 62 -4.75 12.87 7.73
C ASP A 62 -5.19 11.44 7.36
N ASN A 63 -5.94 11.33 6.26
CA ASN A 63 -6.47 10.06 5.76
C ASN A 63 -5.50 9.34 4.80
N SER A 64 -4.30 9.88 4.56
CA SER A 64 -3.37 9.36 3.54
C SER A 64 -2.90 7.93 3.81
N TRP A 65 -2.98 7.45 5.05
CA TRP A 65 -2.71 6.04 5.38
C TRP A 65 -3.68 5.06 4.67
N ARG A 66 -4.82 5.56 4.17
CA ARG A 66 -5.80 4.80 3.36
C ARG A 66 -5.42 4.68 1.88
N GLN A 67 -4.28 5.24 1.47
CA GLN A 67 -3.75 5.10 0.12
C GLN A 67 -3.10 3.73 -0.10
N PHE A 68 -3.94 2.70 -0.11
CA PHE A 68 -3.54 1.29 -0.23
C PHE A 68 -2.77 0.98 -1.52
N HIS A 69 -2.90 1.84 -2.54
CA HIS A 69 -2.23 1.69 -3.84
C HIS A 69 -0.70 1.67 -3.75
N VAL A 70 -0.10 2.14 -2.65
CA VAL A 70 1.35 1.99 -2.38
C VAL A 70 1.80 0.52 -2.45
N GLY A 71 0.96 -0.41 -1.99
CA GLY A 71 1.22 -1.85 -2.12
C GLY A 71 1.27 -2.27 -3.59
N LEU A 72 0.28 -1.86 -4.40
CA LEU A 72 0.25 -2.17 -5.84
C LEU A 72 1.46 -1.57 -6.57
N ALA A 73 1.90 -0.37 -6.20
CA ALA A 73 3.10 0.24 -6.76
C ALA A 73 4.36 -0.59 -6.46
N ILE A 74 4.47 -1.14 -5.25
CA ILE A 74 5.57 -2.05 -4.88
C ILE A 74 5.52 -3.33 -5.71
N ALA A 75 4.35 -3.98 -5.82
CA ALA A 75 4.18 -5.19 -6.62
C ALA A 75 4.47 -4.95 -8.11
N PHE A 76 4.03 -3.81 -8.65
CA PHE A 76 4.32 -3.39 -10.01
C PHE A 76 5.83 -3.22 -10.23
N ASN A 77 6.53 -2.54 -9.33
CA ASN A 77 7.98 -2.37 -9.42
C ASN A 77 8.74 -3.70 -9.31
N ALA A 78 8.28 -4.60 -8.45
CA ALA A 78 8.82 -5.96 -8.33
C ALA A 78 8.68 -6.74 -9.66
N TRP A 79 7.50 -6.68 -10.28
CA TRP A 79 7.25 -7.32 -11.58
C TRP A 79 8.11 -6.71 -12.70
N GLN A 80 8.20 -5.37 -12.75
CA GLN A 80 9.01 -4.67 -13.75
C GLN A 80 10.50 -5.00 -13.61
N TYR A 81 11.01 -5.10 -12.37
CA TYR A 81 12.38 -5.55 -12.11
C TYR A 81 12.61 -6.96 -12.67
N TYR A 82 11.72 -7.90 -12.39
CA TYR A 82 11.84 -9.26 -12.89
C TYR A 82 11.80 -9.30 -14.44
N GLN A 83 10.84 -8.63 -15.05
CA GLN A 83 10.69 -8.57 -16.51
C GLN A 83 11.95 -8.02 -17.20
N ALA A 84 12.60 -7.03 -16.58
CA ALA A 84 13.80 -6.40 -17.13
C ALA A 84 15.09 -7.19 -16.90
N THR A 85 15.17 -8.00 -15.85
CA THR A 85 16.42 -8.68 -15.44
C THR A 85 16.41 -10.19 -15.64
N ARG A 86 15.23 -10.82 -15.65
CA ARG A 86 15.04 -12.27 -15.60
C ARG A 86 15.78 -12.94 -14.43
N ASP A 87 15.85 -12.24 -13.30
CA ASP A 87 16.47 -12.75 -12.06
C ASP A 87 15.51 -13.75 -11.37
N ASP A 88 15.45 -14.98 -11.90
CA ASP A 88 14.58 -16.06 -11.39
C ASP A 88 14.90 -16.44 -9.94
N SER A 89 16.17 -16.30 -9.55
CA SER A 89 16.62 -16.53 -8.17
C SER A 89 15.98 -15.51 -7.23
N TRP A 90 16.08 -14.21 -7.54
CA TRP A 90 15.42 -13.19 -6.74
C TRP A 90 13.89 -13.35 -6.72
N LEU A 91 13.27 -13.67 -7.86
CA LEU A 91 11.82 -13.85 -7.92
C LEU A 91 11.37 -14.98 -6.98
N SER A 92 12.04 -16.13 -7.01
CA SER A 92 11.66 -17.30 -6.21
C SER A 92 11.95 -17.15 -4.71
N HIS A 93 12.98 -16.39 -4.32
CA HIS A 93 13.34 -16.22 -2.91
C HIS A 93 12.72 -15.01 -2.22
N GLU A 94 12.42 -13.94 -2.96
CA GLU A 94 11.99 -12.65 -2.38
C GLU A 94 10.81 -12.02 -3.11
N GLY A 95 10.89 -11.93 -4.45
CA GLY A 95 9.95 -11.16 -5.25
C GLY A 95 8.53 -11.73 -5.25
N ALA A 96 8.40 -13.07 -5.31
CA ALA A 96 7.11 -13.74 -5.35
C ALA A 96 6.35 -13.58 -4.02
N GLU A 97 7.02 -13.76 -2.87
CA GLU A 97 6.39 -13.57 -1.56
C GLU A 97 5.86 -12.15 -1.42
N LEU A 98 6.66 -11.14 -1.79
CA LEU A 98 6.26 -9.74 -1.76
C LEU A 98 4.98 -9.49 -2.56
N MET A 99 4.92 -9.96 -3.81
CA MET A 99 3.74 -9.77 -4.67
C MET A 99 2.51 -10.54 -4.17
N ILE A 100 2.69 -11.78 -3.72
CA ILE A 100 1.59 -12.64 -3.22
C ILE A 100 0.96 -12.03 -1.97
N GLU A 101 1.76 -11.52 -1.04
CA GLU A 101 1.23 -10.93 0.20
C GLU A 101 0.50 -9.61 -0.06
N ILE A 102 0.98 -8.80 -1.01
CA ILE A 102 0.26 -7.60 -1.45
C ILE A 102 -1.08 -8.00 -2.09
N ALA A 103 -1.08 -8.99 -2.99
CA ALA A 103 -2.31 -9.48 -3.60
C ALA A 103 -3.29 -10.02 -2.55
N ARG A 104 -2.80 -10.76 -1.55
CA ARG A 104 -3.61 -11.28 -0.44
C ARG A 104 -4.28 -10.15 0.35
N PHE A 105 -3.57 -9.05 0.59
CA PHE A 105 -4.16 -7.87 1.25
C PHE A 105 -5.33 -7.31 0.45
N PHE A 106 -5.13 -7.06 -0.85
CA PHE A 106 -6.21 -6.56 -1.71
C PHE A 106 -7.41 -7.50 -1.76
N THR A 107 -7.18 -8.81 -1.90
CA THR A 107 -8.27 -9.80 -1.84
C THR A 107 -9.03 -9.76 -0.52
N SER A 108 -8.34 -9.55 0.61
CA SER A 108 -8.96 -9.55 1.94
C SER A 108 -9.80 -8.31 2.25
N ILE A 109 -9.53 -7.17 1.60
CA ILE A 109 -10.30 -5.92 1.77
C ILE A 109 -11.38 -5.72 0.72
N THR A 110 -11.51 -6.68 -0.20
CA THR A 110 -12.47 -6.61 -1.29
C THR A 110 -13.78 -7.28 -0.89
N THR A 111 -14.91 -6.63 -1.13
CA THR A 111 -16.26 -7.14 -0.86
C THR A 111 -17.00 -7.42 -2.17
N TRP A 112 -17.81 -8.47 -2.21
CA TRP A 112 -18.71 -8.74 -3.34
C TRP A 112 -20.04 -8.01 -3.11
N ASP A 113 -20.50 -7.26 -4.12
CA ASP A 113 -21.85 -6.69 -4.15
C ASP A 113 -22.75 -7.52 -5.07
N GLU A 114 -23.81 -8.07 -4.48
CA GLU A 114 -24.81 -8.86 -5.20
C GLU A 114 -25.67 -8.00 -6.15
N GLN A 115 -25.77 -6.68 -5.92
CA GLN A 115 -26.64 -5.82 -6.72
C GLN A 115 -26.05 -5.54 -8.10
N ASP A 116 -24.76 -5.21 -8.16
CA ASP A 116 -24.07 -4.93 -9.42
C ASP A 116 -23.19 -6.08 -9.92
N GLN A 117 -23.10 -7.18 -9.15
CA GLN A 117 -22.32 -8.39 -9.44
C GLN A 117 -20.84 -8.06 -9.64
N ARG A 118 -20.28 -7.22 -8.76
CA ARG A 118 -18.88 -6.80 -8.80
C ARG A 118 -18.22 -6.86 -7.43
N TYR A 119 -16.90 -6.84 -7.48
CA TYR A 119 -16.04 -6.69 -6.32
C TYR A 119 -15.68 -5.22 -6.12
N HIS A 120 -15.81 -4.74 -4.89
CA HIS A 120 -15.54 -3.35 -4.49
C HIS A 120 -14.48 -3.30 -3.40
N ILE A 121 -13.76 -2.19 -3.37
CA ILE A 121 -12.85 -1.84 -2.28
C ILE A 121 -13.34 -0.50 -1.75
N GLU A 122 -13.83 -0.51 -0.51
CA GLU A 122 -14.37 0.67 0.15
C GLU A 122 -13.34 1.31 1.10
N GLY A 123 -13.50 2.60 1.35
CA GLY A 123 -12.71 3.30 2.36
C GLY A 123 -11.26 3.51 1.95
N ALA A 124 -10.98 3.44 0.65
CA ALA A 124 -9.68 3.70 0.07
C ALA A 124 -9.54 5.18 -0.30
N MET A 125 -8.32 5.70 -0.23
CA MET A 125 -7.97 7.00 -0.79
C MET A 125 -7.16 6.79 -2.07
N GLY A 126 -7.53 7.49 -3.13
CA GLY A 126 -6.84 7.40 -4.42
C GLY A 126 -5.59 8.29 -4.47
N PRO A 127 -4.87 8.30 -5.60
CA PRO A 127 -3.76 9.23 -5.84
C PRO A 127 -4.18 10.71 -5.87
N ASP A 128 -5.47 11.00 -6.09
CA ASP A 128 -6.02 12.34 -5.91
C ASP A 128 -6.34 12.55 -4.43
N GLU A 129 -5.41 13.19 -3.73
CA GLU A 129 -5.48 13.35 -2.28
C GLU A 129 -6.55 14.37 -1.82
N TYR A 130 -7.17 15.10 -2.74
CA TYR A 130 -8.28 16.01 -2.40
C TYR A 130 -9.60 15.27 -2.18
N HIS A 131 -9.71 14.02 -2.65
CA HIS A 131 -10.88 13.17 -2.47
C HIS A 131 -10.54 12.06 -1.47
N ASP A 132 -10.49 12.45 -0.20
CA ASP A 132 -10.15 11.59 0.93
C ASP A 132 -11.38 11.08 1.71
N GLY A 133 -12.59 11.27 1.16
CA GLY A 133 -13.87 10.77 1.69
C GLY A 133 -15.09 11.30 0.93
N TYR A 134 -16.25 10.64 1.09
CA TYR A 134 -17.51 11.19 0.55
C TYR A 134 -17.93 12.47 1.28
N PRO A 135 -18.59 13.43 0.59
CA PRO A 135 -19.13 14.62 1.23
C PRO A 135 -20.04 14.29 2.42
N GLY A 136 -19.71 14.82 3.60
CA GLY A 136 -20.48 14.59 4.84
C GLY A 136 -20.19 13.25 5.54
N SER A 137 -19.29 12.42 5.00
CA SER A 137 -18.78 11.25 5.71
C SER A 137 -17.90 11.68 6.87
N VAL A 138 -18.11 11.07 8.04
CA VAL A 138 -17.19 11.17 9.19
C VAL A 138 -16.02 10.19 9.09
N ASN A 139 -16.13 9.19 8.21
CA ASN A 139 -15.09 8.20 7.95
C ASN A 139 -14.34 8.59 6.67
N GLY A 140 -13.01 8.65 6.71
CA GLY A 140 -12.19 8.84 5.51
C GLY A 140 -12.27 7.65 4.54
N GLY A 141 -11.95 7.91 3.28
CA GLY A 141 -11.98 6.98 2.16
C GLY A 141 -13.27 7.06 1.32
N VAL A 142 -13.13 6.75 0.03
CA VAL A 142 -14.18 6.68 -1.00
C VAL A 142 -14.58 5.22 -1.25
#